data_AF-A0A522UM39-F1
#
_entry.id   AF-A0A522UM39-F1
#
_cell.length_a   1.000
_cell.length_b   1.000
_cell.length_c   1.000
_cell.angle_alpha   90.00
_cell.angle_beta   90.00
_cell.angle_gamma   90.00
#
_symmetry.space_group_name_H-M   'P 1'
#
loop_
_entity.id
_entity.type
_entity.pdbx_description
1 polymer ?
#
loop_
_entity_poly.entity_id
_entity_poly.type
_entity_poly.pdbx_seq_one_letter_code
_entity_poly.pdbx_strand_id
1 'polypeptide(L)'
;MVVTGYCPCGECCNWRRTWYGRPVIASGPHAGRTKVVGITASGRQARAGTIAADPTVVPLGTQLYVPGYGYGSVEDTGGDIRGRRLDLFFSTHKEAQRWGVKRLQVRVRIR
;
A
#
# COMPACT_ATOMS: atom_id res chain seq x y z
N MET A 1 15.68 -0.33 4.13
CA MET A 1 14.40 -1.05 4.32
C MET A 1 14.01 -1.72 3.01
N VAL A 2 13.18 -2.77 3.06
CA VAL A 2 12.63 -3.38 1.84
C VAL A 2 11.49 -2.51 1.34
N VAL A 3 11.47 -2.18 0.06
CA VAL A 3 10.48 -1.29 -0.56
C VAL A 3 9.91 -2.00 -1.78
N THR A 4 8.60 -2.26 -1.75
CA THR A 4 7.83 -2.87 -2.84
C THR A 4 6.85 -1.87 -3.46
N GLY A 5 6.14 -2.29 -4.49
CA GLY A 5 5.05 -1.51 -5.09
C GLY A 5 3.74 -2.28 -5.03
N TYR A 6 2.65 -1.56 -4.80
CA TYR A 6 1.29 -2.07 -4.89
C TYR A 6 0.41 -1.12 -5.69
N CYS A 7 -0.80 -1.57 -6.03
CA CYS A 7 -1.79 -0.78 -6.76
C CYS A 7 -3.20 -1.17 -6.27
N PRO A 8 -4.29 -0.52 -6.69
CA PRO A 8 -5.62 -0.79 -6.16
C PRO A 8 -6.24 -2.11 -6.67
N CYS A 9 -5.51 -2.93 -7.44
CA CYS A 9 -6.06 -4.15 -8.02
C CYS A 9 -6.37 -5.23 -6.98
N GLY A 10 -7.17 -6.22 -7.39
CA GLY A 10 -7.60 -7.34 -6.54
C GLY A 10 -6.46 -8.18 -5.99
N GLU A 11 -5.40 -8.37 -6.77
CA GLU A 11 -4.23 -9.16 -6.41
C GLU A 11 -3.41 -8.48 -5.31
N CYS A 12 -3.12 -7.18 -5.46
CA CYS A 12 -2.36 -6.41 -4.47
C CYS A 12 -3.18 -6.13 -3.21
N CYS A 13 -4.49 -5.89 -3.34
CA CYS A 13 -5.34 -5.44 -2.23
C CYS A 13 -6.30 -6.53 -1.71
N ASN A 14 -6.09 -7.81 -2.02
CA ASN A 14 -6.90 -8.95 -1.57
C ASN A 14 -8.42 -8.74 -1.76
N TRP A 15 -8.85 -8.49 -2.99
CA TRP A 15 -10.28 -8.39 -3.31
C TRP A 15 -10.62 -9.00 -4.66
N ARG A 16 -11.86 -9.43 -4.82
CA ARG A 16 -12.42 -9.94 -6.07
C ARG A 16 -13.82 -9.41 -6.29
N ARG A 17 -14.33 -9.49 -7.51
CA ARG A 17 -15.74 -9.18 -7.81
C ARG A 17 -16.60 -10.43 -7.63
N THR A 18 -17.81 -10.24 -7.11
CA THR A 18 -18.89 -11.24 -7.20
C THR A 18 -19.41 -11.31 -8.63
N TRP A 19 -20.29 -12.28 -8.92
CA TRP A 19 -20.91 -12.45 -10.24
C TRP A 19 -21.70 -11.21 -10.72
N TYR A 20 -22.19 -10.38 -9.78
CA TYR A 20 -22.88 -9.11 -10.05
C TYR A 20 -21.99 -7.87 -9.84
N GLY A 21 -20.66 -8.05 -9.79
CA GLY A 21 -19.70 -6.96 -9.83
C GLY A 21 -19.33 -6.30 -8.50
N ARG A 22 -19.90 -6.72 -7.36
CA ARG A 22 -19.59 -6.15 -6.04
C ARG A 22 -18.20 -6.58 -5.54
N PRO A 23 -17.33 -5.64 -5.11
CA PRO A 23 -16.03 -6.00 -4.54
C PRO A 23 -16.19 -6.62 -3.14
N VAL A 24 -15.53 -7.76 -2.94
CA VAL A 24 -15.46 -8.48 -1.66
C VAL A 24 -14.04 -8.91 -1.35
N ILE A 25 -13.74 -9.11 -0.06
CA ILE A 25 -12.45 -9.67 0.37
C ILE A 25 -12.27 -11.05 -0.25
N ALA A 26 -11.15 -11.29 -0.92
CA ALA A 26 -10.95 -12.52 -1.69
C ALA A 26 -10.59 -13.72 -0.81
N SER A 27 -9.73 -13.53 0.19
CA SER A 27 -9.25 -14.59 1.09
C SER A 27 -9.10 -14.14 2.55
N GLY A 28 -8.92 -15.12 3.45
CA GLY A 28 -8.72 -14.92 4.89
C GLY A 28 -10.01 -14.98 5.72
N PRO A 29 -9.93 -14.72 7.05
CA PRO A 29 -11.05 -14.85 7.98
C PRO A 29 -12.27 -13.97 7.68
N HIS A 30 -12.11 -13.00 6.79
CA HIS A 30 -13.15 -12.05 6.38
C HIS A 30 -13.55 -12.20 4.91
N ALA A 31 -13.15 -13.29 4.25
CA ALA A 31 -13.49 -13.55 2.85
C ALA A 31 -15.00 -13.44 2.61
N GLY A 32 -15.38 -12.84 1.47
CA GLY A 32 -16.78 -12.63 1.09
C GLY A 32 -17.45 -11.39 1.68
N ARG A 33 -16.87 -10.74 2.70
CA ARG A 33 -17.37 -9.44 3.19
C ARG A 33 -17.12 -8.35 2.16
N THR A 34 -18.01 -7.35 2.11
CA THR A 34 -17.88 -6.17 1.23
C THR A 34 -16.57 -5.45 1.49
N LYS A 35 -15.86 -5.11 0.42
CA LYS A 35 -14.59 -4.39 0.48
C LYS A 35 -14.74 -3.01 -0.15
N VAL A 36 -14.33 -1.99 0.59
CA VAL A 36 -14.11 -0.65 0.03
C VAL A 36 -12.73 -0.63 -0.62
N VAL A 37 -12.69 -0.44 -1.94
CA VAL A 37 -11.45 -0.47 -2.72
C VAL A 37 -10.82 0.92 -2.78
N GLY A 38 -9.49 1.00 -2.65
CA GLY A 38 -8.74 2.25 -2.80
C GLY A 38 -8.80 3.19 -1.61
N ILE A 39 -9.33 2.76 -0.46
CA ILE A 39 -9.27 3.51 0.79
C ILE A 39 -8.19 2.93 1.70
N THR A 40 -7.32 3.79 2.20
CA THR A 40 -6.18 3.45 3.04
C THR A 40 -6.58 3.27 4.50
N ALA A 41 -5.69 2.70 5.30
CA ALA A 41 -5.89 2.57 6.76
C ALA A 41 -6.13 3.91 7.48
N SER A 42 -5.63 5.03 6.96
CA SER A 42 -5.93 6.38 7.49
C SER A 42 -7.26 6.96 7.02
N GLY A 43 -8.04 6.23 6.22
CA GLY A 43 -9.34 6.66 5.69
C GLY A 43 -9.27 7.55 4.45
N ARG A 44 -8.08 7.72 3.84
CA ARG A 44 -7.89 8.53 2.64
C ARG A 44 -7.99 7.69 1.39
N GLN A 45 -8.31 8.31 0.27
CA GLN A 45 -8.18 7.67 -1.03
C GLN A 45 -6.69 7.51 -1.38
N ALA A 46 -6.30 6.28 -1.71
CA ALA A 46 -4.95 5.95 -2.14
C ALA A 46 -4.64 6.67 -3.47
N ARG A 47 -3.47 7.30 -3.51
CA ARG A 47 -3.01 8.11 -4.64
C ARG A 47 -1.49 8.08 -4.73
N ALA A 48 -0.92 8.63 -5.79
CA ALA A 48 0.53 8.80 -5.88
C ALA A 48 1.07 9.50 -4.61
N GLY A 49 2.11 8.92 -4.01
CA GLY A 49 2.66 9.36 -2.72
C GLY A 49 2.04 8.68 -1.49
N THR A 50 0.96 7.90 -1.61
CA THR A 50 0.50 7.01 -0.54
C THR A 50 1.53 5.89 -0.32
N ILE A 51 1.89 5.65 0.94
CA ILE A 51 2.83 4.60 1.35
C ILE A 51 2.16 3.73 2.41
N ALA A 52 2.24 2.41 2.24
CA ALA A 52 1.90 1.44 3.27
C ALA A 52 3.14 1.10 4.11
N ALA A 53 2.98 1.05 5.43
CA ALA A 53 4.05 0.66 6.34
C ALA A 53 3.51 -0.09 7.56
N ASP A 54 4.43 -0.61 8.37
CA ASP A 54 4.12 -1.04 9.73
C ASP A 54 4.05 0.20 10.66
N PRO A 55 2.88 0.56 11.21
CA PRO A 55 2.74 1.76 12.04
C PRO A 55 3.52 1.70 13.36
N THR A 56 3.93 0.51 13.81
CA THR A 56 4.78 0.34 15.00
C THR A 56 6.23 0.75 14.76
N VAL A 57 6.65 0.79 13.49
CA VAL A 57 8.02 1.17 13.06
C VAL A 57 8.03 2.54 12.39
N VAL A 58 7.03 2.82 11.54
CA VAL A 58 6.87 4.11 10.85
C VAL A 58 5.42 4.57 11.04
N PRO A 59 5.14 5.50 11.97
CA PRO A 59 3.78 5.92 12.27
C PRO A 59 3.02 6.49 11.07
N LEU A 60 1.70 6.35 11.07
CA LEU A 60 0.84 7.01 10.09
C LEU A 60 1.06 8.53 10.11
N GLY A 61 1.00 9.16 8.94
CA GLY A 61 1.28 10.58 8.73
C GLY A 61 2.76 10.91 8.51
N THR A 62 3.69 9.98 8.79
CA THR A 62 5.12 10.19 8.55
C THR A 62 5.37 10.53 7.09
N GLN A 63 6.16 11.57 6.86
CA GLN A 63 6.57 12.00 5.53
C GLN A 63 7.92 11.36 5.20
N LEU A 64 8.02 10.72 4.04
CA LEU A 64 9.20 9.99 3.60
C LEU A 64 9.67 10.51 2.25
N TYR A 65 10.98 10.48 2.04
CA TYR A 65 11.59 10.54 0.72
C TYR A 65 12.14 9.17 0.34
N VAL A 66 11.63 8.61 -0.75
CA VAL A 66 12.02 7.29 -1.28
C VAL A 66 12.76 7.50 -2.60
N PRO A 67 14.06 7.16 -2.69
CA PRO A 67 14.83 7.33 -3.91
C PRO A 67 14.17 6.63 -5.11
N GLY A 68 13.98 7.36 -6.21
CA GLY A 68 13.34 6.87 -7.43
C GLY A 68 11.81 6.89 -7.43
N TYR A 69 11.16 7.19 -6.30
CA TYR A 69 9.70 7.38 -6.20
C TYR A 69 9.34 8.82 -5.84
N GLY A 70 10.11 9.45 -4.94
CA GLY A 70 9.90 10.83 -4.50
C GLY A 70 9.37 10.93 -3.08
N TYR A 71 8.68 12.02 -2.78
CA TYR A 71 8.05 12.24 -1.48
C TYR A 71 6.70 11.52 -1.37
N GLY A 72 6.43 10.98 -0.19
CA GLY A 72 5.16 10.35 0.13
C GLY A 72 4.84 10.38 1.61
N SER A 73 3.60 10.00 1.94
CA SER A 73 3.10 9.93 3.30
C SER A 73 2.66 8.51 3.63
N VAL A 74 3.02 8.06 4.84
CA VAL A 74 2.53 6.79 5.37
C VAL A 74 1.05 6.96 5.72
N GLU A 75 0.19 6.46 4.85
CA GLU A 75 -1.26 6.60 4.97
C GLU A 75 -1.95 5.24 5.07
N ASP A 76 -1.25 4.16 4.79
CA ASP A 76 -1.82 2.83 4.64
C ASP A 76 -1.07 1.76 5.43
N THR A 77 -1.67 0.59 5.57
CA THR A 77 -1.07 -0.59 6.20
C THR A 77 -1.38 -1.83 5.37
N GLY A 78 -0.60 -2.90 5.55
CA GLY A 78 -0.85 -4.17 4.87
C GLY A 78 -0.50 -5.35 5.78
N GLY A 79 -1.21 -6.47 5.60
CA GLY A 79 -0.98 -7.68 6.40
C GLY A 79 0.47 -8.14 6.37
N ASP A 80 1.08 -8.11 5.17
CA ASP A 80 2.46 -8.54 4.90
C ASP A 80 3.49 -7.40 4.99
N ILE A 81 3.04 -6.17 5.28
CA ILE A 81 3.89 -4.99 5.43
C ILE A 81 4.21 -4.82 6.91
N ARG A 82 5.18 -5.61 7.37
CA ARG A 82 5.62 -5.69 8.77
C ARG A 82 7.08 -5.31 8.94
N GLY A 83 7.42 -4.71 10.09
CA GLY A 83 8.77 -4.31 10.41
C GLY A 83 9.31 -3.20 9.48
N ARG A 84 10.58 -3.32 9.07
CA ARG A 84 11.26 -2.35 8.18
C ARG A 84 10.96 -2.61 6.70
N ARG A 85 9.66 -2.61 6.35
CA ARG A 85 9.15 -2.77 4.99
C ARG A 85 8.18 -1.64 4.64
N LEU A 86 8.26 -1.16 3.40
CA LEU A 86 7.32 -0.20 2.81
C LEU A 86 6.71 -0.79 1.54
N ASP A 87 5.49 -0.37 1.23
CA ASP A 87 4.83 -0.61 -0.06
C ASP A 87 4.40 0.73 -0.66
N LEU A 88 4.83 1.01 -1.88
CA LEU A 88 4.55 2.28 -2.55
C LEU A 88 3.34 2.14 -3.46
N PHE A 89 2.40 3.09 -3.38
CA PHE A 89 1.23 3.06 -4.22
C PHE A 89 1.57 3.46 -5.66
N PHE A 90 1.07 2.69 -6.62
CA PHE A 90 1.07 3.00 -8.04
C PHE A 90 -0.35 2.91 -8.61
N SER A 91 -0.61 3.69 -9.66
CA SER A 91 -1.92 3.73 -10.31
C SER A 91 -2.26 2.41 -10.99
N THR A 92 -1.26 1.70 -11.52
CA THR A 92 -1.44 0.44 -12.25
C THR A 92 -0.57 -0.69 -11.71
N HIS A 93 -1.05 -1.93 -11.89
CA HIS A 93 -0.29 -3.13 -11.53
C HIS A 93 1.03 -3.23 -12.30
N LYS A 94 1.03 -2.82 -13.57
CA LYS A 94 2.23 -2.81 -14.41
C LYS A 94 3.31 -1.85 -13.90
N GLU A 95 2.93 -0.71 -13.31
CA GLU A 95 3.90 0.21 -12.69
C GLU A 95 4.46 -0.37 -11.40
N ALA A 96 3.62 -0.96 -10.55
CA ALA A 96 4.05 -1.65 -9.33
C ALA A 96 5.02 -2.80 -9.63
N GLN A 97 4.74 -3.60 -10.66
CA GLN A 97 5.66 -4.65 -11.13
C GLN A 97 6.98 -4.09 -11.67
N ARG A 98 6.91 -2.99 -12.45
CA ARG A 98 8.11 -2.33 -12.97
C ARG A 98 8.98 -1.73 -11.87
N TRP A 99 8.37 -1.30 -10.75
CA TRP A 99 9.11 -0.91 -9.57
C TRP A 99 9.86 -2.11 -8.96
N GLY A 100 9.18 -3.25 -8.79
CA GLY A 100 9.77 -4.47 -8.25
C GLY A 100 10.11 -4.39 -6.75
N VAL A 101 11.05 -5.22 -6.29
CA VAL A 101 11.50 -5.25 -4.89
C VAL A 101 12.87 -4.60 -4.79
N LYS A 102 13.01 -3.60 -3.91
CA LYS A 102 14.28 -2.88 -3.72
C LYS A 102 14.67 -2.81 -2.25
N ARG A 103 15.96 -2.82 -1.97
CA ARG A 103 16.50 -2.41 -0.66
C ARG A 103 17.02 -0.99 -0.78
N LEU A 104 16.34 -0.04 -0.14
CA LEU A 104 16.64 1.38 -0.25
C LEU A 104 16.91 2.02 1.12
N GLN A 105 17.73 3.06 1.10
CA GLN A 105 17.87 4.00 2.20
C GLN A 105 16.79 5.08 2.06
N VAL A 106 15.73 4.96 2.84
CA VAL A 106 14.60 5.90 2.87
C VAL A 106 14.85 6.93 3.95
N ARG A 107 14.55 8.20 3.65
CA ARG A 107 14.74 9.32 4.58
C ARG A 107 13.40 9.76 5.16
N VAL A 108 13.35 9.94 6.47
CA VAL A 108 12.21 10.59 7.13
C VAL A 108 12.36 12.09 6.99
N ARG A 109 11.32 12.79 6.55
CA ARG A 109 11.29 14.25 6.53
C ARG A 109 10.99 14.74 7.94
N ILE A 110 12.01 15.29 8.58
CA ILE A 110 11.90 16.00 9.85
C ILE A 110 11.34 17.40 9.53
N ARG A 111 10.36 17.85 10.32
CA ARG A 111 9.83 19.21 10.26
C ARG A 111 10.55 20.08 11.27
#